data_AF-A0A7H5F3M8-F1
#
_entry.id   AF-A0A7H5F3M8-F1
#
_cell.length_a   1.000
_cell.length_b   1.000
_cell.length_c   1.000
_cell.angle_alpha   90.00
_cell.angle_beta   90.00
_cell.angle_gamma   90.00
#
_symmetry.space_group_name_H-M   'P 1'
#
loop_
_entity.id
_entity.type
_entity.pdbx_description
1 polymer ?
#
loop_
_entity_poly.entity_id
_entity_poly.type
_entity_poly.pdbx_seq_one_letter_code
_entity_poly.pdbx_strand_id
1 'polypeptide(L)'
;MAFILLPAGESGYLWAQGGAMSDVQARGGSSFTYYDLGCGAREWNGYFAPERWQRSRAEGMTAKSVSTPNLVQDLQGNSALEFSAGQLVGEVWSIEIPAAGYLSFRLQTSAGKVPDNVSIKVNDRSSTYQVRSDGLYYSPYLKAGDLFRLEFGEGNLPVRWEQLLFHSNASGVFVYPEEKQAQRRFRAVSTGHIERVFFPDNSRSAWPIFDQDGDLRTEDDQIELRASTDQFEVNYVDRPVEIDGQTWLNRTFIIREKCSRGNWLRRSRPWMPLPMIRGRVGSASHY
;
A
#
# COMPACT_ATOMS: atom_id res chain seq x y z
N MET A 1 -60.37 5.44 11.37
CA MET A 1 -60.23 4.14 12.07
C MET A 1 -59.27 3.27 11.27
N ALA A 2 -58.39 2.58 11.99
CA ALA A 2 -57.43 1.55 11.58
C ALA A 2 -56.18 1.95 10.74
N PHE A 3 -55.06 1.96 11.47
CA PHE A 3 -53.66 1.79 11.03
C PHE A 3 -53.35 0.33 10.66
N ILE A 4 -52.22 0.10 9.96
CA ILE A 4 -51.17 -0.96 10.12
C ILE A 4 -50.28 -0.92 8.85
N LEU A 5 -49.08 -0.30 8.86
CA LEU A 5 -47.69 -0.75 9.16
C LEU A 5 -46.81 -1.05 7.90
N LEU A 6 -45.69 -0.32 7.80
CA LEU A 6 -44.50 -0.39 6.90
C LEU A 6 -43.57 -1.62 7.27
N PRO A 7 -42.37 -1.92 6.66
CA PRO A 7 -41.43 -1.07 5.88
C PRO A 7 -40.49 -1.72 4.79
N ALA A 8 -39.57 -0.87 4.26
CA ALA A 8 -38.21 -1.13 3.72
C ALA A 8 -38.04 -1.69 2.28
N GLY A 9 -37.07 -1.25 1.47
CA GLY A 9 -35.97 -0.33 1.72
C GLY A 9 -35.35 0.23 0.44
N GLU A 10 -34.88 1.47 0.57
CA GLU A 10 -33.99 2.12 -0.38
C GLU A 10 -32.56 1.62 -0.12
N SER A 11 -31.90 1.07 -1.15
CA SER A 11 -30.45 0.93 -1.17
C SER A 11 -29.91 1.94 -2.18
N GLY A 12 -29.66 3.15 -1.69
CA GLY A 12 -28.90 4.16 -2.40
C GLY A 12 -27.45 3.70 -2.53
N TYR A 13 -26.97 3.62 -3.76
CA TYR A 13 -25.57 3.39 -4.09
C TYR A 13 -24.73 4.57 -3.55
N LEU A 14 -23.96 4.31 -2.49
CA LEU A 14 -22.89 5.19 -2.05
C LEU A 14 -21.71 5.03 -3.01
N TRP A 15 -21.48 6.08 -3.79
CA TRP A 15 -20.26 6.27 -4.57
C TRP A 15 -19.05 6.22 -3.62
N ALA A 16 -18.13 5.28 -3.87
CA ALA A 16 -16.78 5.35 -3.34
C ALA A 16 -16.10 6.56 -3.97
N GLN A 17 -16.04 7.67 -3.22
CA GLN A 17 -15.25 8.83 -3.58
C GLN A 17 -13.79 8.42 -3.74
N GLY A 18 -13.17 8.94 -4.80
CA GLY A 18 -11.79 8.67 -5.19
C GLY A 18 -10.79 8.91 -4.06
N GLY A 19 -9.67 8.20 -4.13
CA GLY A 19 -8.54 8.39 -3.23
C GLY A 19 -8.19 9.87 -3.15
N ALA A 20 -8.38 10.45 -1.98
CA ALA A 20 -8.09 11.84 -1.73
C ALA A 20 -6.59 12.10 -1.93
N MET A 21 -6.25 12.88 -2.96
CA MET A 21 -4.97 13.59 -3.02
C MET A 21 -4.92 14.51 -1.79
N SER A 22 -3.96 14.29 -0.91
CA SER A 22 -3.61 15.25 0.13
C SER A 22 -2.32 15.95 -0.28
N ASP A 23 -2.46 17.14 -0.89
CA ASP A 23 -1.37 18.09 -1.02
C ASP A 23 -1.06 18.61 0.39
N VAL A 24 -0.13 17.95 1.08
CA VAL A 24 0.39 18.43 2.36
C VAL A 24 1.52 19.40 2.04
N GLN A 25 1.22 20.70 1.93
CA GLN A 25 2.26 21.72 1.90
C GLN A 25 2.96 21.78 3.27
N ALA A 26 4.19 21.25 3.35
CA ALA A 26 5.06 21.53 4.48
C ALA A 26 5.42 23.03 4.47
N ARG A 27 5.19 23.72 5.59
CA ARG A 27 5.61 25.12 5.80
C ARG A 27 7.12 25.24 5.53
N GLY A 28 7.48 25.79 4.37
CA GLY A 28 8.83 26.22 4.03
C GLY A 28 9.75 25.24 3.28
N GLY A 29 9.25 24.11 2.76
CA GLY A 29 10.05 23.14 2.01
C GLY A 29 9.32 22.66 0.75
N SER A 30 10.08 22.40 -0.31
CA SER A 30 9.68 21.89 -1.64
C SER A 30 8.35 21.12 -1.68
N SER A 31 7.51 21.45 -2.68
CA SER A 31 6.25 20.76 -2.95
C SER A 31 6.48 19.25 -3.08
N PHE A 32 5.62 18.45 -2.44
CA PHE A 32 5.68 16.99 -2.53
C PHE A 32 4.28 16.42 -2.70
N THR A 33 4.21 15.25 -3.34
CA THR A 33 2.97 14.48 -3.48
C THR A 33 3.16 13.11 -2.84
N TYR A 34 2.22 12.71 -1.99
CA TYR A 34 2.20 11.37 -1.40
C TYR A 34 1.43 10.40 -2.30
N TYR A 35 1.97 9.20 -2.49
CA TYR A 35 1.30 8.10 -3.16
C TYR A 35 1.29 6.86 -2.27
N ASP A 36 0.12 6.24 -2.12
CA ASP A 36 -0.03 4.92 -1.51
C ASP A 36 0.53 3.85 -2.46
N LEU A 37 1.44 3.02 -1.95
CA LEU A 37 2.02 1.86 -2.64
C LEU A 37 1.55 0.53 -2.02
N GLY A 38 0.82 0.59 -0.91
CA GLY A 38 0.31 -0.54 -0.16
C GLY A 38 -1.16 -0.83 -0.46
N CYS A 39 -2.00 -0.80 0.56
CA CYS A 39 -3.36 -1.37 0.49
C CYS A 39 -4.34 -0.66 -0.45
N GLY A 40 -4.16 0.63 -0.69
CA GLY A 40 -4.96 1.40 -1.64
C GLY A 40 -4.42 1.34 -3.07
N ALA A 41 -3.21 0.84 -3.28
CA ALA A 41 -2.62 0.66 -4.60
C ALA A 41 -3.35 -0.46 -5.34
N ARG A 42 -4.29 -0.06 -6.20
CA ARG A 42 -4.92 -0.95 -7.18
C ARG A 42 -4.16 -0.87 -8.50
N GLU A 43 -4.44 -1.84 -9.38
CA GLU A 43 -3.97 -1.82 -10.77
C GLU A 43 -4.25 -0.45 -11.39
N TRP A 44 -3.23 0.13 -12.04
CA TRP A 44 -3.34 1.41 -12.76
C TRP A 44 -3.86 2.58 -11.91
N ASN A 45 -3.52 2.64 -10.62
CA ASN A 45 -3.88 3.74 -9.73
C ASN A 45 -2.65 4.30 -8.99
N GLY A 46 -2.81 5.48 -8.36
CA GLY A 46 -1.80 6.11 -7.53
C GLY A 46 -0.55 6.45 -8.33
N TYR A 47 0.61 5.97 -7.85
CA TYR A 47 1.88 6.27 -8.51
C TYR A 47 1.99 5.66 -9.92
N PHE A 48 1.37 4.50 -10.14
CA PHE A 48 1.40 3.74 -11.39
C PHE A 48 0.19 4.00 -12.30
N ALA A 49 -0.58 5.05 -12.03
CA ALA A 49 -1.68 5.46 -12.88
C ALA A 49 -1.19 5.76 -14.32
N PRO A 50 -1.97 5.44 -15.37
CA PRO A 50 -1.50 5.51 -16.76
C PRO A 50 -0.89 6.84 -17.17
N GLU A 51 -1.39 7.96 -16.65
CA GLU A 51 -0.91 9.32 -16.90
C GLU A 51 0.49 9.62 -16.34
N ARG A 52 0.97 8.80 -15.39
CA ARG A 52 2.31 8.92 -14.79
C ARG A 52 3.39 8.25 -15.63
N TRP A 53 3.01 7.40 -16.58
CA TRP A 53 3.93 6.75 -17.49
C TRP A 53 4.32 7.71 -18.60
N GLN A 54 5.61 7.91 -18.78
CA GLN A 54 6.14 8.64 -19.92
C GLN A 54 6.04 7.74 -21.16
N ARG A 55 5.45 8.30 -22.20
CA ARG A 55 5.20 7.62 -23.46
C ARG A 55 6.03 8.25 -24.56
N SER A 56 6.76 7.42 -25.29
CA SER A 56 7.54 7.85 -26.45
C SER A 56 7.47 6.80 -27.56
N ARG A 57 8.02 7.13 -28.72
CA ARG A 57 8.22 6.16 -29.80
C ARG A 57 9.59 5.51 -29.66
N ALA A 58 9.68 4.26 -30.08
CA ALA A 58 10.92 3.54 -30.28
C ALA A 58 11.75 4.25 -31.35
N GLU A 59 13.06 4.28 -31.14
CA GLU A 59 14.00 4.93 -32.04
C GLU A 59 13.93 4.32 -33.45
N GLY A 60 13.92 5.19 -34.48
CA GLY A 60 13.94 4.78 -35.88
C GLY A 60 12.58 4.61 -36.58
N MET A 61 11.45 4.87 -35.91
CA MET A 61 10.12 4.70 -36.51
C MET A 61 9.51 5.98 -37.10
N THR A 62 8.81 5.86 -38.24
CA THR A 62 8.21 6.99 -38.98
C THR A 62 6.88 7.46 -38.39
N ALA A 63 6.50 8.70 -38.69
CA ALA A 63 5.47 9.45 -37.97
C ALA A 63 4.03 8.94 -38.19
N LYS A 64 3.59 8.01 -37.34
CA LYS A 64 2.16 7.83 -37.01
C LYS A 64 1.91 8.15 -35.54
N SER A 65 0.79 8.82 -35.24
CA SER A 65 0.45 9.29 -33.89
C SER A 65 0.55 8.14 -32.86
N VAL A 66 1.11 8.44 -31.69
CA VAL A 66 1.04 7.54 -30.54
C VAL A 66 -0.44 7.50 -30.11
N SER A 67 -1.08 6.33 -30.15
CA SER A 67 -2.50 6.18 -29.81
C SER A 67 -2.68 6.12 -28.31
N THR A 68 -3.57 6.91 -27.71
CA THR A 68 -3.90 6.78 -26.29
C THR A 68 -4.55 5.41 -26.02
N PRO A 69 -3.98 4.54 -25.15
CA PRO A 69 -4.64 3.29 -24.81
C PRO A 69 -5.90 3.59 -24.02
N ASN A 70 -6.87 2.69 -24.12
CA ASN A 70 -8.08 2.77 -23.31
C ASN A 70 -7.84 2.05 -22.00
N LEU A 71 -8.10 2.73 -20.88
CA LEU A 71 -8.22 2.07 -19.58
C LEU A 71 -9.61 1.42 -19.52
N VAL A 72 -9.63 0.09 -19.50
CA VAL A 72 -10.84 -0.72 -19.48
C VAL A 72 -10.94 -1.41 -18.13
N GLN A 73 -12.15 -1.47 -17.57
CA GLN A 73 -12.43 -2.27 -16.37
C GLN A 73 -13.24 -3.51 -16.75
N ASP A 74 -12.83 -4.66 -16.22
CA ASP A 74 -13.61 -5.89 -16.36
C ASP A 74 -14.79 -5.92 -15.36
N LEU A 75 -15.67 -6.92 -15.54
CA LEU A 75 -16.86 -7.12 -14.68
C LEU A 75 -16.50 -7.43 -13.22
N GLN A 76 -15.24 -7.75 -12.92
CA GLN A 76 -14.73 -8.05 -11.58
C GLN A 76 -14.02 -6.82 -10.96
N GLY A 77 -13.94 -5.70 -11.70
CA GLY A 77 -13.33 -4.45 -11.27
C GLY A 77 -11.82 -4.38 -11.48
N ASN A 78 -11.20 -5.33 -12.19
CA ASN A 78 -9.79 -5.27 -12.55
C ASN A 78 -9.60 -4.31 -13.72
N SER A 79 -8.48 -3.61 -13.74
CA SER A 79 -8.20 -2.56 -14.73
C SER A 79 -7.12 -3.02 -15.70
N ALA A 80 -7.31 -2.74 -16.98
CA ALA A 80 -6.36 -3.09 -18.03
C ALA A 80 -6.19 -1.95 -19.03
N LEU A 81 -4.97 -1.76 -19.54
CA LEU A 81 -4.72 -0.93 -20.71
C LEU A 81 -4.87 -1.78 -21.97
N GLU A 82 -5.77 -1.36 -22.87
CA GLU A 82 -5.93 -1.96 -24.18
C GLU A 82 -5.31 -1.10 -25.28
N PHE A 83 -4.43 -1.73 -26.05
CA PHE A 83 -3.76 -1.18 -27.23
C PHE A 83 -4.44 -1.79 -28.47
N SER A 84 -5.05 -0.97 -29.34
CA SER A 84 -5.80 -1.52 -30.47
C SER A 84 -4.90 -2.00 -31.60
N ALA A 85 -5.40 -2.94 -32.41
CA ALA A 85 -4.72 -3.47 -33.59
C ALA A 85 -4.27 -2.35 -34.55
N GLY A 86 -3.03 -2.43 -35.05
CA GLY A 86 -2.45 -1.46 -35.99
C GLY A 86 -2.08 -0.10 -35.38
N GLN A 87 -2.15 0.03 -34.05
CA GLN A 87 -1.78 1.24 -33.32
C GLN A 87 -0.40 1.17 -32.62
N LEU A 88 0.17 -0.03 -32.46
CA LEU A 88 1.51 -0.22 -31.89
C LEU A 88 2.59 0.10 -32.93
N VAL A 89 2.84 1.40 -33.11
CA VAL A 89 3.98 1.91 -33.88
C VAL A 89 5.13 2.12 -32.90
N GLY A 90 5.82 1.03 -32.53
CA GLY A 90 7.00 1.10 -31.66
C GLY A 90 6.77 1.96 -30.43
N GLU A 91 5.92 1.56 -29.49
CA GLU A 91 5.60 2.42 -28.34
C GLU A 91 6.47 2.03 -27.13
N VAL A 92 7.02 3.04 -26.46
CA VAL A 92 7.79 2.89 -25.24
C VAL A 92 7.02 3.51 -24.09
N TRP A 93 6.71 2.69 -23.10
CA TRP A 93 6.13 3.09 -21.83
C TRP A 93 7.21 3.05 -20.77
N SER A 94 7.42 4.16 -20.09
CA SER A 94 8.49 4.28 -19.10
C SER A 94 8.02 4.93 -17.82
N ILE A 95 8.53 4.44 -16.69
CA ILE A 95 8.25 5.01 -15.39
C ILE A 95 9.48 4.87 -14.49
N GLU A 96 9.77 5.93 -13.73
CA GLU A 96 10.78 5.86 -12.68
C GLU A 96 10.22 5.14 -11.46
N ILE A 97 10.98 4.23 -10.91
CA ILE A 97 10.56 3.38 -9.81
C ILE A 97 10.65 4.16 -8.48
N PRO A 98 9.58 4.18 -7.67
CA PRO A 98 9.53 5.04 -6.48
C PRO A 98 10.18 4.45 -5.24
N ALA A 99 10.31 3.13 -5.15
CA ALA A 99 10.83 2.43 -3.99
C ALA A 99 11.47 1.10 -4.41
N ALA A 100 12.08 0.38 -3.49
CA ALA A 100 12.64 -0.93 -3.82
C ALA A 100 11.54 -1.99 -3.97
N GLY A 101 11.63 -2.86 -4.97
CA GLY A 101 10.61 -3.87 -5.21
C GLY A 101 10.65 -4.55 -6.58
N TYR A 102 9.51 -5.14 -6.97
CA TYR A 102 9.31 -5.80 -8.25
C TYR A 102 7.98 -5.36 -8.88
N LEU A 103 7.96 -5.16 -10.19
CA LEU A 103 6.72 -5.04 -10.94
C LEU A 103 6.28 -6.42 -11.41
N SER A 104 5.00 -6.73 -11.23
CA SER A 104 4.36 -7.87 -11.89
C SER A 104 3.22 -7.41 -12.76
N PHE A 105 3.05 -8.06 -13.91
CA PHE A 105 1.92 -7.82 -14.80
C PHE A 105 1.74 -8.94 -15.80
N ARG A 106 0.61 -8.92 -16.52
CA ARG A 106 0.34 -9.80 -17.64
C ARG A 106 0.13 -9.00 -18.91
N LEU A 107 0.73 -9.46 -19.99
CA LEU A 107 0.40 -9.06 -21.35
C LEU A 107 -0.40 -10.18 -22.01
N GLN A 108 -1.56 -9.84 -22.56
CA GLN A 108 -2.38 -10.74 -23.36
C GLN A 108 -2.49 -10.21 -24.79
N THR A 109 -2.62 -11.12 -25.75
CA THR A 109 -2.96 -10.81 -27.15
C THR A 109 -4.09 -11.71 -27.61
N SER A 110 -4.80 -11.29 -28.66
CA SER A 110 -5.84 -12.13 -29.28
C SER A 110 -5.32 -13.46 -29.82
N ALA A 111 -4.02 -13.58 -30.06
CA ALA A 111 -3.36 -14.81 -30.53
C ALA A 111 -2.87 -15.72 -29.39
N GLY A 112 -3.06 -15.34 -28.12
CA GLY A 112 -2.67 -16.11 -26.94
C GLY A 112 -1.16 -16.17 -26.66
N LYS A 113 -0.31 -15.72 -27.59
CA LYS A 113 1.14 -15.57 -27.40
C LYS A 113 1.51 -14.08 -27.43
N VAL A 114 2.26 -13.63 -26.43
CA VAL A 114 2.88 -12.29 -26.44
C VAL A 114 3.89 -12.25 -27.60
N PRO A 115 3.80 -11.26 -28.51
CA PRO A 115 4.67 -11.23 -29.67
C PRO A 115 6.13 -11.00 -29.27
N ASP A 116 7.05 -11.60 -30.04
CA ASP A 116 8.51 -11.58 -29.76
C ASP A 116 9.12 -10.16 -29.88
N ASN A 117 8.30 -9.18 -30.29
CA ASN A 117 8.65 -7.77 -30.42
C ASN A 117 8.44 -6.96 -29.12
N VAL A 118 8.01 -7.59 -28.03
CA VAL A 118 7.93 -6.95 -26.71
C VAL A 118 9.25 -7.09 -25.97
N SER A 119 9.83 -5.97 -25.54
CA SER A 119 11.06 -5.97 -24.74
C SER A 119 10.90 -5.15 -23.48
N ILE A 120 11.63 -5.53 -22.43
CA ILE A 120 11.68 -4.79 -21.16
C ILE A 120 13.09 -4.30 -20.95
N LYS A 121 13.24 -3.04 -20.54
CA LYS A 121 14.53 -2.48 -20.15
C LYS A 121 14.46 -1.88 -18.76
N VAL A 122 15.53 -2.03 -18.01
CA VAL A 122 15.75 -1.32 -16.74
C VAL A 122 17.08 -0.59 -16.85
N ASN A 123 17.06 0.74 -16.78
CA ASN A 123 18.26 1.57 -16.97
C ASN A 123 19.05 1.17 -18.24
N ASP A 124 18.34 1.07 -19.37
CA ASP A 124 18.88 0.66 -20.69
C ASP A 124 19.38 -0.78 -20.81
N ARG A 125 19.25 -1.60 -19.75
CA ARG A 125 19.59 -3.02 -19.80
C ARG A 125 18.36 -3.84 -20.17
N SER A 126 18.44 -4.50 -21.33
CA SER A 126 17.36 -5.34 -21.83
C SER A 126 17.22 -6.65 -21.04
N SER A 127 15.98 -7.02 -20.80
CA SER A 127 15.56 -8.32 -20.28
C SER A 127 14.48 -8.89 -21.19
N THR A 128 14.49 -10.21 -21.37
CA THR A 128 13.40 -10.90 -22.05
C THR A 128 12.15 -10.95 -21.17
N TYR A 129 10.99 -10.72 -21.79
CA TYR A 129 9.70 -10.99 -21.16
C TYR A 129 9.54 -12.50 -20.99
N GLN A 130 9.68 -12.99 -19.76
CA GLN A 130 9.46 -14.40 -19.42
C GLN A 130 8.33 -14.50 -18.41
N VAL A 131 7.26 -15.18 -18.81
CA VAL A 131 6.09 -15.42 -17.97
C VAL A 131 6.37 -16.64 -17.08
N ARG A 132 6.08 -16.52 -15.79
CA ARG A 132 6.21 -17.63 -14.83
C ARG A 132 4.98 -18.55 -14.92
N SER A 133 4.99 -19.62 -14.13
CA SER A 133 3.90 -20.62 -14.10
C SER A 133 2.54 -20.05 -13.68
N ASP A 134 2.52 -18.91 -12.97
CA ASP A 134 1.31 -18.18 -12.58
C ASP A 134 0.73 -17.28 -13.69
N GLY A 135 1.37 -17.26 -14.86
CA GLY A 135 0.93 -16.44 -15.98
C GLY A 135 1.30 -14.95 -15.84
N LEU A 136 2.15 -14.58 -14.88
CA LEU A 136 2.65 -13.22 -14.71
C LEU A 136 4.13 -13.10 -15.11
N TYR A 137 4.48 -11.94 -15.66
CA TYR A 137 5.86 -11.49 -15.71
C TYR A 137 6.23 -10.85 -14.38
N TYR A 138 7.49 -11.01 -13.97
CA TYR A 138 8.09 -10.30 -12.84
C TYR A 138 9.35 -9.61 -13.31
N SER A 139 9.48 -8.32 -12.99
CA SER A 139 10.71 -7.59 -13.26
C SER A 139 11.89 -8.17 -12.48
N PRO A 140 13.14 -7.88 -12.89
CA PRO A 140 14.28 -7.91 -11.96
C PRO A 140 14.00 -7.04 -10.73
N TYR A 141 14.82 -7.19 -9.69
CA TYR A 141 14.73 -6.31 -8.52
C TYR A 141 15.04 -4.87 -8.92
N LEU A 142 14.12 -3.97 -8.61
CA LEU A 142 14.17 -2.55 -8.92
C LEU A 142 14.49 -1.74 -7.66
N LYS A 143 15.24 -0.66 -7.83
CA LYS A 143 15.55 0.33 -6.79
C LYS A 143 14.86 1.65 -7.09
N ALA A 144 14.72 2.48 -6.05
CA ALA A 144 14.23 3.85 -6.22
C ALA A 144 15.10 4.63 -7.22
N GLY A 145 14.47 5.25 -8.21
CA GLY A 145 15.11 5.97 -9.30
C GLY A 145 15.50 5.13 -10.52
N ASP A 146 15.35 3.80 -10.48
CA ASP A 146 15.51 2.98 -11.69
C ASP A 146 14.43 3.35 -12.72
N LEU A 147 14.80 3.40 -14.00
CA LEU A 147 13.86 3.64 -15.09
C LEU A 147 13.43 2.32 -15.71
N PHE A 148 12.20 1.90 -15.43
CA PHE A 148 11.58 0.74 -16.05
C PHE A 148 10.98 1.16 -17.39
N ARG A 149 11.24 0.40 -18.45
CA ARG A 149 10.65 0.60 -19.78
C ARG A 149 10.05 -0.68 -20.33
N LEU A 150 8.84 -0.60 -20.85
CA LEU A 150 8.19 -1.61 -21.66
C LEU A 150 8.11 -1.10 -23.10
N GLU A 151 8.72 -1.82 -24.02
CA GLU A 151 8.76 -1.46 -25.43
C GLU A 151 7.95 -2.46 -26.24
N PHE A 152 6.94 -1.96 -26.94
CA PHE A 152 6.17 -2.73 -27.91
C PHE A 152 6.72 -2.44 -29.30
N GLY A 153 7.33 -3.41 -29.96
CA GLY A 153 7.73 -3.27 -31.36
C GLY A 153 6.53 -3.19 -32.32
N GLU A 154 6.80 -3.04 -33.61
CA GLU A 154 5.74 -2.97 -34.63
C GLU A 154 4.90 -4.24 -34.63
N GLY A 155 3.58 -4.08 -34.53
CA GLY A 155 2.65 -5.21 -34.48
C GLY A 155 1.23 -4.84 -34.86
N ASN A 156 0.53 -5.82 -35.45
CA ASN A 156 -0.87 -5.66 -35.88
C ASN A 156 -1.88 -6.27 -34.90
N LEU A 157 -1.41 -6.89 -33.81
CA LEU A 157 -2.29 -7.53 -32.84
C LEU A 157 -2.60 -6.57 -31.70
N PRO A 158 -3.86 -6.53 -31.23
CA PRO A 158 -4.19 -5.81 -30.02
C PRO A 158 -3.48 -6.46 -28.83
N VAL A 159 -2.94 -5.62 -27.96
CA VAL A 159 -2.28 -6.06 -26.72
C VAL A 159 -3.09 -5.52 -25.55
N ARG A 160 -3.27 -6.34 -24.52
CA ARG A 160 -3.89 -5.94 -23.26
C ARG A 160 -2.87 -6.09 -22.14
N TRP A 161 -2.64 -5.01 -21.41
CA TRP A 161 -1.75 -4.98 -20.25
C TRP A 161 -2.57 -4.87 -18.98
N GLU A 162 -2.57 -5.94 -18.19
CA GLU A 162 -3.42 -6.11 -17.02
C GLU A 162 -2.62 -6.60 -15.81
N GLN A 163 -3.26 -6.60 -14.64
CA GLN A 163 -2.68 -7.11 -13.39
C GLN A 163 -1.37 -6.44 -12.98
N LEU A 164 -1.24 -5.14 -13.31
CA LEU A 164 -0.08 -4.35 -12.91
C LEU A 164 -0.07 -4.15 -11.40
N LEU A 165 0.91 -4.76 -10.73
CA LEU A 165 1.13 -4.64 -9.30
C LEU A 165 2.60 -4.34 -9.01
N PHE A 166 2.83 -3.55 -7.96
CA PHE A 166 4.17 -3.27 -7.46
C PHE A 166 4.36 -3.90 -6.09
N HIS A 167 5.20 -4.93 -6.03
CA HIS A 167 5.54 -5.64 -4.81
C HIS A 167 6.72 -4.94 -4.14
N SER A 168 6.44 -4.15 -3.11
CA SER A 168 7.44 -3.35 -2.40
C SER A 168 7.36 -3.57 -0.89
N ASN A 169 8.49 -3.32 -0.23
CA ASN A 169 8.55 -3.15 1.23
C ASN A 169 8.20 -1.71 1.67
N ALA A 170 7.66 -0.89 0.77
CA ALA A 170 7.15 0.43 1.05
C ALA A 170 5.61 0.43 1.03
N SER A 171 5.00 1.03 2.04
CA SER A 171 3.56 1.28 2.13
C SER A 171 3.14 2.52 1.35
N GLY A 172 4.08 3.44 1.10
CA GLY A 172 3.84 4.65 0.34
C GLY A 172 5.13 5.33 -0.07
N VAL A 173 5.02 6.44 -0.80
CA VAL A 173 6.17 7.24 -1.23
C VAL A 173 5.81 8.72 -1.27
N PHE A 174 6.71 9.57 -0.78
CA PHE A 174 6.69 11.00 -1.07
C PHE A 174 7.53 11.28 -2.32
N VAL A 175 6.95 11.98 -3.29
CA VAL A 175 7.57 12.35 -4.55
C VAL A 175 7.82 13.86 -4.55
N TYR A 176 9.06 14.26 -4.77
CA TYR A 176 9.50 15.66 -4.84
C TYR A 176 9.80 16.02 -6.31
N PRO A 177 8.81 16.49 -7.10
CA PRO A 177 8.97 16.65 -8.56
C PRO A 177 10.07 17.63 -8.96
N GLU A 178 10.39 18.60 -8.11
CA GLU A 178 11.45 19.60 -8.36
C GLU A 178 12.87 19.05 -8.13
N GLU A 179 13.01 17.90 -7.46
CA GLU A 179 14.31 17.30 -7.15
C GLU A 179 14.92 16.65 -8.40
N LYS A 180 16.13 17.09 -8.75
CA LYS A 180 16.86 16.65 -9.95
C LYS A 180 17.56 15.32 -9.73
N GLN A 181 17.97 15.03 -8.50
CA GLN A 181 18.62 13.77 -8.16
C GLN A 181 17.56 12.69 -7.97
N ALA A 182 17.52 11.69 -8.86
CA ALA A 182 16.54 10.59 -8.82
C ALA A 182 16.46 9.90 -7.45
N GLN A 183 17.59 9.76 -6.76
CA GLN A 183 17.66 9.14 -5.42
C GLN A 183 17.01 9.97 -4.31
N ARG A 184 16.94 11.30 -4.46
CA ARG A 184 16.33 12.22 -3.48
C ARG A 184 14.87 12.56 -3.82
N ARG A 185 14.49 12.33 -5.09
CA ARG A 185 13.13 12.55 -5.59
C ARG A 185 12.10 11.67 -4.89
N PHE A 186 12.51 10.49 -4.44
CA PHE A 186 11.62 9.52 -3.82
C PHE A 186 12.02 9.24 -2.38
N ARG A 187 11.08 9.44 -1.45
CA ARG A 187 11.23 9.04 -0.06
C ARG A 187 10.16 8.01 0.28
N ALA A 188 10.56 6.74 0.29
CA ALA A 188 9.68 5.64 0.63
C ALA A 188 9.27 5.68 2.11
N VAL A 189 8.00 5.32 2.37
CA VAL A 189 7.47 5.02 3.70
C VAL A 189 7.51 3.52 3.84
N SER A 190 8.24 3.00 4.83
CA SER A 190 8.38 1.56 5.05
C SER A 190 7.05 0.91 5.42
N THR A 191 6.83 -0.34 4.99
CA THR A 191 5.75 -1.16 5.52
C THR A 191 5.95 -1.41 7.01
N GLY A 192 4.85 -1.42 7.77
CA GLY A 192 4.86 -2.03 9.10
C GLY A 192 4.84 -3.54 8.90
N HIS A 193 5.74 -4.26 9.56
CA HIS A 193 5.77 -5.72 9.63
C HIS A 193 5.32 -6.10 11.04
N ILE A 194 4.04 -6.41 11.23
CA ILE A 194 3.40 -6.59 12.54
C ILE A 194 3.93 -7.82 13.25
N GLU A 195 4.45 -8.79 12.50
CA GLU A 195 5.20 -9.92 13.01
C GLU A 195 6.45 -9.49 13.79
N ARG A 196 6.97 -8.27 13.53
CA ARG A 196 8.08 -7.65 14.26
C ARG A 196 7.61 -6.75 15.40
N VAL A 197 6.30 -6.69 15.65
CA VAL A 197 5.77 -6.05 16.85
C VAL A 197 5.74 -7.07 17.97
N PHE A 198 6.53 -6.84 19.00
CA PHE A 198 6.62 -7.68 20.17
C PHE A 198 6.33 -6.92 21.45
N PHE A 199 6.17 -7.67 22.53
CA PHE A 199 5.83 -7.14 23.85
C PHE A 199 7.04 -7.50 24.74
N PRO A 200 7.93 -6.54 25.03
CA PRO A 200 9.13 -6.79 25.81
C PRO A 200 8.75 -7.24 27.21
N ASP A 201 9.31 -8.38 27.61
CA ASP A 201 9.08 -9.08 28.88
C ASP A 201 7.61 -9.28 29.29
N ASN A 202 7.39 -10.13 30.30
CA ASN A 202 6.14 -10.11 31.05
C ASN A 202 6.11 -8.94 32.07
N SER A 203 7.00 -7.95 31.91
CA SER A 203 7.09 -6.80 32.78
C SER A 203 5.79 -6.00 32.69
N ARG A 204 5.27 -5.70 33.88
CA ARG A 204 4.05 -4.90 34.03
C ARG A 204 4.33 -3.51 33.46
N SER A 205 3.35 -2.93 32.77
CA SER A 205 3.42 -1.56 32.23
C SER A 205 4.36 -1.31 31.03
N ALA A 206 4.95 -2.34 30.40
CA ALA A 206 5.76 -2.13 29.20
C ALA A 206 4.90 -1.88 27.96
N TRP A 207 5.31 -0.96 27.07
CA TRP A 207 4.64 -0.72 25.80
C TRP A 207 5.03 -1.79 24.75
N PRO A 208 4.21 -2.04 23.72
CA PRO A 208 4.63 -2.85 22.59
C PRO A 208 5.78 -2.15 21.84
N ILE A 209 6.72 -2.93 21.31
CA ILE A 209 7.88 -2.46 20.56
C ILE A 209 7.77 -2.98 19.12
N PHE A 210 8.07 -2.13 18.15
CA PHE A 210 8.30 -2.51 16.76
C PHE A 210 9.80 -2.54 16.48
N ASP A 211 10.26 -3.69 15.98
CA ASP A 211 11.63 -3.93 15.57
C ASP A 211 11.79 -3.69 14.06
N GLN A 212 12.67 -2.78 13.66
CA GLN A 212 12.73 -2.33 12.27
C GLN A 212 13.47 -3.32 11.37
N ASP A 213 14.54 -3.94 11.85
CA ASP A 213 15.38 -4.83 11.04
C ASP A 213 15.07 -6.33 11.22
N GLY A 214 14.41 -6.72 12.31
CA GLY A 214 14.04 -8.10 12.63
C GLY A 214 15.01 -8.81 13.58
N ASP A 215 16.09 -8.17 14.01
CA ASP A 215 17.03 -8.66 15.02
C ASP A 215 16.72 -8.04 16.40
N LEU A 216 15.98 -8.78 17.22
CA LEU A 216 15.61 -8.38 18.59
C LEU A 216 16.80 -8.08 19.53
N ARG A 217 18.05 -8.32 19.09
CA ARG A 217 19.27 -8.00 19.84
C ARG A 217 19.76 -6.58 19.62
N THR A 218 19.33 -5.91 18.56
CA THR A 218 19.65 -4.50 18.33
C THR A 218 18.54 -3.65 18.93
N GLU A 219 18.89 -2.79 19.90
CA GLU A 219 17.92 -1.92 20.58
C GLU A 219 17.77 -0.56 19.88
N ASP A 220 18.76 -0.17 19.05
CA ASP A 220 18.80 1.15 18.41
C ASP A 220 17.70 1.37 17.37
N ASP A 221 17.16 0.28 16.81
CA ASP A 221 16.11 0.28 15.79
C ASP A 221 14.74 -0.12 16.36
N GLN A 222 14.65 -0.31 17.69
CA GLN A 222 13.43 -0.63 18.39
C GLN A 222 12.63 0.64 18.73
N ILE A 223 11.38 0.68 18.30
CA ILE A 223 10.48 1.81 18.53
C ILE A 223 9.31 1.40 19.42
N GLU A 224 9.17 2.05 20.57
CA GLU A 224 8.00 1.90 21.43
C GLU A 224 6.74 2.48 20.76
N LEU A 225 5.72 1.64 20.61
CA LEU A 225 4.43 1.98 20.03
C LEU A 225 3.50 2.58 21.08
N ARG A 226 3.80 3.82 21.50
CA ARG A 226 2.98 4.58 22.45
C ARG A 226 1.78 5.28 21.81
N ALA A 227 1.86 5.53 20.51
CA ALA A 227 0.85 6.17 19.69
C ALA A 227 0.91 5.61 18.26
N SER A 228 -0.11 5.93 17.46
CA SER A 228 -0.11 5.59 16.03
C SER A 228 1.09 6.22 15.32
N THR A 229 1.75 5.46 14.45
CA THR A 229 2.91 5.85 13.64
C THR A 229 2.53 5.85 12.15
N ASP A 230 3.48 6.10 11.25
CA ASP A 230 3.26 5.97 9.81
C ASP A 230 2.96 4.53 9.39
N GLN A 231 3.42 3.56 10.17
CA GLN A 231 3.29 2.12 9.90
C GLN A 231 2.08 1.50 10.60
N PHE A 232 1.78 1.95 11.81
CA PHE A 232 0.80 1.29 12.69
C PHE A 232 -0.27 2.25 13.21
N GLU A 233 -1.50 1.79 13.26
CA GLU A 233 -2.54 2.35 14.11
C GLU A 233 -2.48 1.65 15.47
N VAL A 234 -2.33 2.41 16.55
CA VAL A 234 -2.17 1.88 17.91
C VAL A 234 -3.31 2.38 18.79
N ASN A 235 -4.15 1.44 19.23
CA ASN A 235 -5.25 1.70 20.15
C ASN A 235 -5.11 0.81 21.39
N TYR A 236 -5.72 1.22 22.50
CA TYR A 236 -5.83 0.37 23.68
C TYR A 236 -7.14 0.58 24.43
N VAL A 237 -7.57 -0.46 25.16
CA VAL A 237 -8.75 -0.43 26.03
C VAL A 237 -8.35 -0.94 27.40
N ASP A 238 -8.71 -0.17 28.42
CA ASP A 238 -8.44 -0.52 29.81
C ASP A 238 -9.69 -1.08 30.48
N ARG A 239 -9.52 -2.14 31.28
CA ARG A 239 -10.58 -2.73 32.09
C ARG A 239 -10.07 -3.13 33.46
N PRO A 240 -10.80 -2.87 34.55
CA PRO A 240 -10.45 -3.43 35.85
C PRO A 240 -10.63 -4.95 35.82
N VAL A 241 -9.68 -5.67 36.40
CA VAL A 241 -9.73 -7.12 36.64
C VAL A 241 -9.22 -7.40 38.05
N GLU A 242 -9.71 -8.46 38.67
CA GLU A 242 -9.22 -8.90 39.97
C GLU A 242 -8.24 -10.06 39.76
N ILE A 243 -7.02 -9.91 40.28
CA ILE A 243 -5.95 -10.91 40.19
C ILE A 243 -5.37 -11.04 41.61
N ASP A 244 -5.41 -12.23 42.18
CA ASP A 244 -4.90 -12.54 43.53
C ASP A 244 -5.45 -11.61 44.63
N GLY A 245 -6.74 -11.27 44.56
CA GLY A 245 -7.41 -10.38 45.55
C GLY A 245 -7.00 -8.91 45.46
N GLN A 246 -6.27 -8.52 44.42
CA GLN A 246 -5.93 -7.15 44.11
C GLN A 246 -6.65 -6.72 42.82
N THR A 247 -7.19 -5.51 42.80
CA THR A 247 -7.74 -4.93 41.56
C THR A 247 -6.60 -4.38 40.70
N TRP A 248 -6.57 -4.78 39.43
CA TRP A 248 -5.61 -4.36 38.42
C TRP A 248 -6.31 -3.70 37.25
N LEU A 249 -5.68 -2.70 36.65
CA LEU A 249 -6.01 -2.23 35.32
C LEU A 249 -5.39 -3.20 34.32
N ASN A 250 -6.21 -3.90 33.55
CA ASN A 250 -5.79 -4.74 32.43
C ASN A 250 -5.89 -3.92 31.15
N ARG A 251 -4.76 -3.74 30.45
CA ARG A 251 -4.71 -3.02 29.18
C ARG A 251 -4.72 -4.00 28.03
N THR A 252 -5.65 -3.81 27.11
CA THR A 252 -5.71 -4.55 25.84
C THR A 252 -5.23 -3.66 24.72
N PHE A 253 -4.04 -3.97 24.19
CA PHE A 253 -3.48 -3.32 23.02
C PHE A 253 -4.13 -3.86 21.75
N ILE A 254 -4.40 -2.99 20.79
CA ILE A 254 -4.93 -3.29 19.47
C ILE A 254 -4.04 -2.51 18.49
N ILE A 255 -3.15 -3.22 17.82
CA ILE A 255 -2.20 -2.67 16.86
C ILE A 255 -2.62 -3.16 15.48
N ARG A 256 -2.74 -2.26 14.52
CA ARG A 256 -3.07 -2.60 13.13
C ARG A 256 -2.02 -2.02 12.23
N GLU A 257 -1.56 -2.78 11.26
CA GLU A 257 -0.82 -2.18 10.16
C GLU A 257 -1.75 -1.29 9.35
N LYS A 258 -1.32 -0.07 9.04
CA LYS A 258 -2.11 0.83 8.18
C LYS A 258 -2.23 0.30 6.75
N CYS A 259 -1.30 -0.56 6.32
CA CYS A 259 -1.17 -1.02 4.94
C CYS A 259 -1.12 -2.55 4.79
N SER A 260 -1.80 -3.32 5.64
CA SER A 260 -2.21 -4.69 5.28
C SER A 260 -3.70 -4.88 5.41
N ARG A 261 -4.27 -5.73 4.54
CA ARG A 261 -5.65 -6.19 4.66
C ARG A 261 -5.76 -7.12 5.85
N GLY A 262 -5.88 -6.54 7.04
CA GLY A 262 -6.29 -7.25 8.25
C GLY A 262 -5.18 -7.90 9.06
N ASN A 263 -3.91 -7.48 8.94
CA ASN A 263 -2.95 -7.86 9.97
C ASN A 263 -3.12 -6.93 11.16
N TRP A 264 -3.58 -7.52 12.27
CA TRP A 264 -3.71 -6.84 13.54
C TRP A 264 -3.23 -7.74 14.66
N LEU A 265 -2.63 -7.12 15.65
CA LEU A 265 -2.15 -7.76 16.86
C LEU A 265 -2.99 -7.24 18.01
N ARG A 266 -3.58 -8.16 18.78
CA ARG A 266 -4.27 -7.82 20.03
C ARG A 266 -3.72 -8.63 21.18
N ARG A 267 -3.32 -7.93 22.23
CA ARG A 267 -2.78 -8.57 23.42
C ARG A 267 -3.21 -7.83 24.67
N SER A 268 -3.70 -8.57 25.64
CA SER A 268 -4.10 -8.07 26.96
C SER A 268 -3.03 -8.39 27.99
N ARG A 269 -2.71 -7.45 28.88
CA ARG A 269 -1.80 -7.69 30.01
C ARG A 269 -2.11 -6.79 31.21
N PRO A 270 -1.81 -7.26 32.45
CA PRO A 270 -1.86 -6.40 33.63
C PRO A 270 -0.98 -5.17 33.44
N TRP A 271 -1.59 -4.01 33.57
CA TRP A 271 -0.95 -2.72 33.30
C TRP A 271 -0.48 -2.06 34.59
N MET A 272 -1.39 -1.86 35.54
CA MET A 272 -1.06 -1.23 36.82
C MET A 272 -2.05 -1.67 37.90
N PRO A 273 -1.63 -1.80 39.17
CA PRO A 273 -2.57 -2.03 40.26
C PRO A 273 -3.46 -0.80 40.46
N LEU A 274 -4.74 -1.01 40.74
CA LEU A 274 -5.68 0.05 41.08
C LEU A 274 -5.77 0.19 42.60
N PRO A 275 -5.79 1.43 43.14
CA PRO A 275 -5.97 1.63 44.56
C PRO A 275 -7.36 1.15 44.99
N MET A 276 -7.42 0.31 46.02
CA MET A 276 -8.69 -0.03 46.66
C MET A 276 -9.19 1.19 47.44
N ILE A 277 -10.21 1.87 46.91
CA ILE A 277 -10.95 2.84 47.72
C ILE A 277 -11.90 2.05 48.61
N ARG A 278 -11.47 1.74 49.83
CA ARG A 278 -12.38 1.24 50.87
C ARG A 278 -13.33 2.37 51.24
N GLY A 279 -14.54 2.35 50.68
CA GLY A 279 -15.61 3.22 51.15
C GLY A 279 -15.78 3.00 52.65
N ARG A 280 -15.59 4.05 53.44
CA ARG A 280 -16.13 4.08 54.79
C ARG A 280 -17.64 3.94 54.62
N VAL A 281 -18.16 2.72 54.82
CA VAL A 281 -19.55 2.56 55.18
C VAL A 281 -19.67 3.23 56.54
N GLY A 282 -20.07 4.49 56.54
CA GLY A 282 -20.47 5.19 57.74
C GLY A 282 -21.58 4.38 58.35
N SER A 283 -21.29 3.76 59.50
CA SER A 283 -22.30 3.21 60.38
C SER A 283 -23.25 4.36 60.72
N ALA A 284 -24.40 4.42 60.06
CA ALA A 284 -25.51 5.22 60.52
C ALA A 284 -26.00 4.59 61.82
N SER A 285 -25.44 5.02 62.94
CA SER A 285 -26.05 4.84 64.26
C SER A 285 -27.26 5.76 64.32
N HIS A 286 -28.44 5.22 64.06
CA HIS A 286 -29.68 5.85 64.48
C HIS A 286 -29.92 5.48 65.94
N TYR A 287 -29.69 6.46 66.82
CA TYR A 287 -30.49 6.65 68.03
C TYR A 287 -31.84 7.26 67.64
#